data_AF-A0A1U7XAF8-F1
#
_entry.id   AF-A0A1U7XAF8-F1
#
_cell.length_a   1.000
_cell.length_b   1.000
_cell.length_c   1.000
_cell.angle_alpha   90.00
_cell.angle_beta   90.00
_cell.angle_gamma   90.00
#
_symmetry.space_group_name_H-M   'P 1'
#
loop_
_entity.id
_entity.type
_entity.pdbx_description
1 polymer ?
#
loop_
_entity_poly.entity_id
_entity_poly.type
_entity_poly.pdbx_seq_one_letter_code
_entity_poly.pdbx_strand_id
1 'polypeptide(L)'
;MGFDEMEPIFGRVNAKWSAPHKTPLKPFLFHVHGLPSDPSTLRVCATDFHSNTWDSLKSAQELEDMRDRTGIGGSWSDFVDYLIASVKSEDVKLVMDGHSKLGGAAHAKLVAQKAKGMPRIAISLSKLVDTSATEAMANISLELYKTFTNVHNLLKTEQKQCSELTNVLLEEKQEKNETGRYSKRQKLQKITEKTASNIATVCSSLESPDKQVAQPPSTKVTNRVVPAHRRARVRGVLLHDTEDETQD
;
A
#
# COMPACT_ATOMS: atom_id res chain seq x y z
N MET A 1 -8.32 24.83 1.88
CA MET A 1 -7.50 23.66 2.27
C MET A 1 -6.28 23.65 1.38
N GLY A 2 -5.09 23.69 1.96
CA GLY A 2 -3.81 23.69 1.23
C GLY A 2 -3.12 22.34 1.34
N PHE A 3 -1.80 22.37 1.37
CA PHE A 3 -0.93 21.21 1.56
C PHE A 3 -0.49 21.01 3.02
N ASP A 4 -1.13 21.68 3.99
CA ASP A 4 -0.79 21.59 5.42
C ASP A 4 -0.87 20.17 5.99
N GLU A 5 -1.88 19.43 5.55
CA GLU A 5 -2.13 18.06 6.00
C GLU A 5 -1.47 17.03 5.06
N MET A 6 -0.75 17.50 4.03
CA MET A 6 -0.13 16.63 3.05
C MET A 6 1.14 16.01 3.64
N GLU A 7 1.11 14.68 3.80
CA GLU A 7 2.34 13.94 4.08
C GLU A 7 3.33 14.05 2.90
N PRO A 8 4.63 14.23 3.18
CA PRO A 8 5.66 14.24 2.15
C PRO A 8 5.62 12.97 1.29
N ILE A 9 5.60 13.14 -0.02
CA ILE A 9 5.62 12.03 -0.98
C ILE A 9 7.04 11.86 -1.49
N PHE A 10 7.57 10.66 -1.29
CA PHE A 10 8.82 10.22 -1.90
C PHE A 10 8.54 9.20 -3.00
N GLY A 11 9.30 9.28 -4.08
CA GLY A 11 9.22 8.27 -5.12
C GLY A 11 10.50 8.15 -5.93
N ARG A 12 10.77 6.93 -6.40
CA ARG A 12 11.85 6.66 -7.34
C ARG A 12 11.29 6.74 -8.75
N VAL A 13 11.95 7.49 -9.63
CA VAL A 13 11.55 7.64 -11.03
C VAL A 13 12.74 7.45 -11.96
N ASN A 14 12.52 6.73 -13.05
CA ASN A 14 13.51 6.64 -14.13
C ASN A 14 13.27 7.79 -15.10
N ALA A 15 14.28 8.65 -15.25
CA ALA A 15 14.18 9.78 -16.15
C ALA A 15 14.29 9.34 -17.62
N LYS A 16 13.64 10.10 -18.50
CA LYS A 16 13.66 9.90 -19.96
C LYS A 16 14.00 11.22 -20.63
N TRP A 17 14.77 11.14 -21.71
CA TRP A 17 14.98 12.28 -22.57
C TRP A 17 13.76 12.50 -23.47
N SER A 18 13.40 13.78 -23.69
CA SER A 18 12.35 14.18 -24.63
C SER A 18 12.70 13.78 -26.07
N ALA A 19 13.97 13.96 -26.45
CA ALA A 19 14.53 13.53 -27.72
C ALA A 19 15.55 12.38 -27.53
N PRO A 20 15.84 11.57 -28.58
CA PRO A 20 16.88 10.56 -28.50
C PRO A 20 18.21 11.16 -28.05
N HIS A 21 18.78 10.65 -26.96
CA HIS A 21 20.02 11.16 -26.39
C HIS A 21 20.93 9.98 -26.01
N LYS A 22 22.23 10.14 -26.24
CA LYS A 22 23.21 9.05 -26.04
C LYS A 22 23.59 8.82 -24.58
N THR A 23 23.40 9.82 -23.72
CA THR A 23 23.77 9.74 -22.31
C THR A 23 22.70 8.99 -21.51
N PRO A 24 23.05 7.88 -20.84
CA PRO A 24 22.12 7.18 -19.96
C PRO A 24 21.80 8.06 -18.74
N LEU A 25 20.53 8.03 -18.32
CA LEU A 25 20.07 8.74 -17.13
C LEU A 25 20.08 7.82 -15.92
N LYS A 26 20.55 8.34 -14.79
CA LYS A 26 20.44 7.67 -13.50
C LYS A 26 18.98 7.71 -13.02
N PRO A 27 18.56 6.77 -12.16
CA PRO A 27 17.30 6.90 -11.44
C PRO A 27 17.33 8.14 -10.56
N PHE A 28 16.20 8.82 -10.46
CA PHE A 28 16.00 9.98 -9.61
C PHE A 28 15.16 9.60 -8.40
N LEU A 29 15.43 10.25 -7.28
CA LEU A 29 14.49 10.38 -6.18
C LEU A 29 13.77 11.71 -6.36
N PHE A 30 12.44 11.68 -6.32
CA PHE A 30 11.63 12.88 -6.21
C PHE A 30 11.00 12.99 -4.82
N HIS A 31 10.78 14.23 -4.40
CA HIS A 31 10.19 14.60 -3.13
C HIS A 31 9.17 15.72 -3.38
N VAL A 32 7.92 15.50 -2.96
CA VAL A 32 6.83 16.47 -3.09
C VAL A 32 6.22 16.72 -1.73
N HIS A 33 6.11 17.98 -1.33
CA HIS A 33 5.56 18.36 -0.04
C HIS A 33 5.02 19.79 -0.06
N GLY A 34 4.09 20.09 0.85
CA GLY A 34 3.70 21.46 1.17
C GLY A 34 4.85 22.23 1.83
N LEU A 35 4.93 23.54 1.58
CA LEU A 35 5.93 24.37 2.23
C LEU A 35 5.46 24.73 3.66
N PRO A 36 6.21 24.42 4.74
CA PRO A 36 5.74 24.65 6.11
C PRO A 36 5.46 26.12 6.44
N SER A 37 6.14 27.05 5.77
CA SER A 37 5.94 28.50 5.94
C SER A 37 4.78 29.05 5.09
N ASP A 38 4.38 28.32 4.05
CA ASP A 38 3.27 28.68 3.17
C ASP A 38 2.47 27.43 2.79
N PRO A 39 1.40 27.13 3.54
CA PRO A 39 0.46 26.04 3.30
C PRO A 39 -0.03 25.86 1.88
N SER A 40 -0.09 26.95 1.12
CA SER A 40 -0.70 27.00 -0.20
C SER A 40 0.31 26.70 -1.32
N THR A 41 1.60 26.65 -0.97
CA THR A 41 2.70 26.44 -1.89
C THR A 41 3.15 24.98 -1.88
N LEU A 42 3.20 24.39 -3.07
CA LEU A 42 3.75 23.05 -3.28
C LEU A 42 5.22 23.14 -3.69
N ARG A 43 6.07 22.35 -3.06
CA ARG A 43 7.46 22.16 -3.49
C ARG A 43 7.65 20.78 -4.11
N VAL A 44 8.36 20.75 -5.23
CA VAL A 44 8.72 19.53 -5.96
C VAL A 44 10.22 19.55 -6.23
N CYS A 45 10.94 18.63 -5.59
CA CYS A 45 12.36 18.43 -5.82
C CYS A 45 12.60 17.08 -6.50
N ALA A 46 13.60 17.00 -7.38
CA ALA A 46 14.07 15.74 -7.95
C ALA A 46 15.60 15.74 -8.05
N THR A 47 16.25 14.68 -7.56
CA THR A 47 17.71 14.58 -7.61
C THR A 47 18.19 13.17 -7.96
N ASP A 48 19.28 13.09 -8.71
CA ASP A 48 20.04 11.86 -8.93
C ASP A 48 21.17 11.68 -7.91
N PHE A 49 21.28 12.57 -6.91
CA PHE A 49 22.36 12.66 -5.93
C PHE A 49 23.77 12.78 -6.52
N HIS A 50 23.87 13.27 -7.76
CA HIS A 50 25.13 13.45 -8.46
C HIS A 50 25.16 14.82 -9.13
N SER A 51 24.78 14.89 -10.41
CA SER A 51 24.96 16.08 -11.25
C SER A 51 23.65 16.77 -11.59
N ASN A 52 22.51 16.18 -11.24
CA ASN A 52 21.20 16.70 -11.58
C ASN A 52 20.33 16.78 -10.34
N THR A 53 20.19 18.00 -9.83
CA THR A 53 19.22 18.35 -8.81
C THR A 53 18.31 19.44 -9.36
N TRP A 54 17.02 19.24 -9.20
CA TRP A 54 15.96 20.08 -9.75
C TRP A 54 14.99 20.44 -8.64
N ASP A 55 14.43 21.64 -8.73
CA ASP A 55 13.44 22.15 -7.78
C ASP A 55 12.37 22.97 -8.49
N SER A 56 11.20 23.04 -7.88
CA SER A 56 10.09 23.87 -8.32
C SER A 56 9.23 24.22 -7.13
N LEU A 57 8.96 25.51 -6.98
CA LEU A 57 7.95 26.03 -6.08
C LEU A 57 6.75 26.43 -6.93
N LYS A 58 5.56 26.03 -6.49
CA LYS A 58 4.30 26.28 -7.16
C LYS A 58 3.36 26.96 -6.17
N SER A 59 3.16 28.26 -6.37
CA SER A 59 2.21 29.06 -5.60
C SER A 59 0.77 28.60 -5.86
N ALA A 60 -0.16 29.00 -4.99
CA ALA A 60 -1.58 28.74 -5.16
C ALA A 60 -2.11 29.17 -6.54
N GLN A 61 -1.69 30.35 -7.02
CA GLN A 61 -2.11 30.86 -8.33
C GLN A 61 -1.58 30.00 -9.48
N GLU A 62 -0.29 29.62 -9.47
CA GLU A 62 0.28 28.78 -10.52
C GLU A 62 -0.34 27.38 -10.57
N LEU A 63 -0.72 26.87 -9.41
CA LEU A 63 -1.43 25.60 -9.28
C LEU A 63 -2.87 25.73 -9.77
N GLU A 64 -3.52 26.86 -9.57
CA GLU A 64 -4.85 27.14 -10.12
C GLU A 64 -4.81 27.24 -11.65
N ASP A 65 -3.84 27.97 -12.18
CA ASP A 65 -3.58 28.01 -13.63
C ASP A 65 -3.24 26.61 -14.17
N MET A 66 -2.61 25.75 -13.35
CA MET A 66 -2.35 24.36 -13.70
C MET A 66 -3.63 23.51 -13.70
N ARG A 67 -4.54 23.71 -12.73
CA ARG A 67 -5.87 23.07 -12.71
C ARG A 67 -6.62 23.36 -14.00
N ASP A 68 -6.71 24.64 -14.36
CA ASP A 68 -7.44 25.09 -15.53
C ASP A 68 -6.84 24.55 -16.83
N ARG A 69 -5.50 24.55 -16.95
CA ARG A 69 -4.80 23.94 -18.11
C ARG A 69 -4.96 22.43 -18.20
N THR A 70 -5.06 21.74 -17.07
CA THR A 70 -5.24 20.29 -17.02
C THR A 70 -6.69 19.91 -17.32
N GLY A 71 -7.63 20.84 -17.14
CA GLY A 71 -9.07 20.62 -17.36
C GLY A 71 -9.72 19.79 -16.25
N ILE A 72 -9.17 19.83 -15.03
CA ILE A 72 -9.79 19.20 -13.86
C ILE A 72 -10.83 20.16 -13.29
N GLY A 73 -12.11 19.85 -13.50
CA GLY A 73 -13.21 20.57 -12.87
C GLY A 73 -13.42 20.17 -11.41
N GLY A 74 -14.30 20.88 -10.72
CA GLY A 74 -14.62 20.64 -9.32
C GLY A 74 -14.05 21.70 -8.39
N SER A 75 -13.96 21.36 -7.11
CA SER A 75 -13.40 22.23 -6.08
C SER A 75 -11.87 22.24 -6.11
N TRP A 76 -11.27 23.22 -5.44
CA TRP A 76 -9.82 23.25 -5.21
C TRP A 76 -9.31 21.97 -4.52
N SER A 77 -10.05 21.45 -3.54
CA SER A 77 -9.67 20.22 -2.83
C SER A 77 -9.66 19.02 -3.78
N ASP A 78 -10.65 18.91 -4.68
CA ASP A 78 -10.70 17.83 -5.68
C ASP A 78 -9.45 17.85 -6.57
N PHE A 79 -8.96 19.05 -6.93
CA PHE A 79 -7.72 19.20 -7.68
C PHE A 79 -6.48 18.81 -6.87
N VAL A 80 -6.39 19.23 -5.60
CA VAL A 80 -5.28 18.86 -4.71
C VAL A 80 -5.24 17.34 -4.50
N ASP A 81 -6.38 16.70 -4.26
CA ASP A 81 -6.50 15.25 -4.14
C ASP A 81 -6.10 14.54 -5.44
N TYR A 82 -6.54 15.09 -6.58
CA TYR A 82 -6.15 14.58 -7.89
C TYR A 82 -4.64 14.68 -8.13
N LEU A 83 -4.02 15.80 -7.74
CA LEU A 83 -2.59 16.03 -7.83
C LEU A 83 -1.81 15.06 -6.95
N ILE A 84 -2.19 14.92 -5.68
CA ILE A 84 -1.59 13.98 -4.73
C ILE A 84 -1.71 12.56 -5.25
N ALA A 85 -2.89 12.15 -5.69
CA ALA A 85 -3.11 10.81 -6.25
C ALA A 85 -2.31 10.57 -7.54
N SER A 86 -2.13 11.60 -8.38
CA SER A 86 -1.30 11.52 -9.59
C SER A 86 0.16 11.30 -9.24
N VAL A 87 0.70 12.05 -8.27
CA VAL A 87 2.11 11.94 -7.84
C VAL A 87 2.37 10.64 -7.07
N LYS A 88 1.39 10.10 -6.33
CA LYS A 88 1.48 8.78 -5.67
C LYS A 88 1.29 7.60 -6.63
N SER A 89 0.85 7.84 -7.87
CA SER A 89 0.61 6.78 -8.84
C SER A 89 1.91 6.16 -9.37
N GLU A 90 1.79 5.00 -10.02
CA GLU A 90 2.92 4.37 -10.71
C GLU A 90 3.29 5.07 -12.04
N ASP A 91 2.40 5.91 -12.60
CA ASP A 91 2.61 6.59 -13.87
C ASP A 91 3.22 7.98 -13.68
N VAL A 92 4.36 8.02 -12.98
CA VAL A 92 5.19 9.20 -12.80
C VAL A 92 6.46 9.07 -13.63
N LYS A 93 6.79 10.12 -14.38
CA LYS A 93 7.94 10.19 -15.28
C LYS A 93 8.66 11.52 -15.11
N LEU A 94 9.99 11.47 -15.10
CA LEU A 94 10.81 12.67 -15.18
C LEU A 94 11.28 12.82 -16.63
N VAL A 95 10.82 13.86 -17.32
CA VAL A 95 11.20 14.15 -18.70
C VAL A 95 12.26 15.24 -18.71
N MET A 96 13.42 14.95 -19.29
CA MET A 96 14.56 15.85 -19.39
C MET A 96 14.71 16.36 -20.82
N ASP A 97 15.06 17.63 -20.97
CA ASP A 97 15.19 18.29 -22.26
C ASP A 97 16.30 19.35 -22.28
N GLY A 98 16.74 19.69 -23.49
CA GLY A 98 17.77 20.68 -23.77
C GLY A 98 19.18 20.21 -23.45
N HIS A 99 20.16 20.99 -23.93
CA HIS A 99 21.57 20.78 -23.65
C HIS A 99 22.11 22.00 -22.88
N SER A 100 22.58 21.77 -21.66
CA SER A 100 23.21 22.82 -20.85
C SER A 100 24.68 23.00 -21.24
N LYS A 101 25.19 24.23 -21.15
CA LYS A 101 26.62 24.56 -21.37
C LYS A 101 27.57 23.78 -20.45
N LEU A 102 27.08 23.39 -19.27
CA LEU A 102 27.82 22.59 -18.27
C LEU A 102 27.67 21.08 -18.47
N GLY A 103 27.00 20.65 -19.54
CA GLY A 103 26.62 19.25 -19.78
C GLY A 103 25.32 18.86 -19.07
N GLY A 104 24.61 17.91 -19.68
CA GLY A 104 23.32 17.41 -19.19
C GLY A 104 22.12 18.26 -19.60
N ALA A 105 20.95 17.97 -19.02
CA ALA A 105 19.71 18.66 -19.37
C ALA A 105 19.69 20.11 -18.90
N ALA A 106 18.99 20.96 -19.67
CA ALA A 106 18.71 22.35 -19.31
C ALA A 106 17.35 22.49 -18.62
N HIS A 107 16.41 21.60 -18.94
CA HIS A 107 15.05 21.60 -18.42
C HIS A 107 14.66 20.21 -17.94
N ALA A 108 13.82 20.14 -16.92
CA ALA A 108 13.17 18.92 -16.49
C ALA A 108 11.69 19.17 -16.20
N LYS A 109 10.86 18.16 -16.43
CA LYS A 109 9.42 18.18 -16.11
C LYS A 109 9.04 16.89 -15.41
N LEU A 110 8.41 17.00 -14.25
CA LEU A 110 7.76 15.87 -13.60
C LEU A 110 6.37 15.72 -14.20
N VAL A 111 6.12 14.60 -14.87
CA VAL A 111 4.83 14.28 -15.48
C VAL A 111 4.20 13.15 -14.70
N ALA A 112 2.99 13.38 -14.20
CA ALA A 112 2.26 12.43 -13.37
C ALA A 112 0.85 12.21 -13.91
N GLN A 113 0.34 10.99 -13.80
CA GLN A 113 -0.99 10.62 -14.28
C GLN A 113 -1.66 9.66 -13.30
N LYS A 114 -2.75 10.08 -12.65
CA LYS A 114 -3.49 9.26 -11.67
C LYS A 114 -3.84 7.86 -12.17
N ALA A 115 -4.31 7.75 -13.41
CA ALA A 115 -4.61 6.48 -14.07
C ALA A 115 -4.62 6.64 -15.60
N LYS A 116 -4.43 5.55 -16.33
CA LYS A 116 -4.49 5.56 -17.80
C LYS A 116 -5.83 6.14 -18.28
N GLY A 117 -5.75 7.12 -19.17
CA GLY A 117 -6.92 7.82 -19.72
C GLY A 117 -7.32 9.09 -18.96
N MET A 118 -6.77 9.31 -17.76
CA MET A 118 -6.99 10.56 -17.00
C MET A 118 -6.04 11.68 -17.45
N PRO A 119 -6.37 12.97 -17.23
CA PRO A 119 -5.49 14.09 -17.58
C PRO A 119 -4.10 14.01 -16.94
N ARG A 120 -3.07 14.46 -17.67
CA ARG A 120 -1.69 14.45 -17.16
C ARG A 120 -1.35 15.79 -16.53
N ILE A 121 -0.71 15.74 -15.37
CA ILE A 121 -0.13 16.91 -14.72
C ILE A 121 1.33 16.98 -15.09
N ALA A 122 1.80 18.16 -15.50
CA ALA A 122 3.20 18.41 -15.82
C ALA A 122 3.73 19.60 -15.01
N ILE A 123 4.71 19.34 -14.16
CA ILE A 123 5.35 20.35 -13.30
C ILE A 123 6.75 20.61 -13.84
N SER A 124 6.98 21.81 -14.34
CA SER A 124 8.32 22.24 -14.79
C SER A 124 9.24 22.46 -13.60
N LEU A 125 10.47 21.97 -13.72
CA LEU A 125 11.51 22.06 -12.69
C LEU A 125 12.70 22.87 -13.22
N SER A 126 13.30 23.63 -12.31
CA SER A 126 14.48 24.45 -12.56
C SER A 126 15.72 23.73 -12.05
N LYS A 127 16.81 23.78 -12.82
CA LYS A 127 18.08 23.15 -12.43
C LYS A 127 18.68 23.93 -11.28
N LEU A 128 19.03 23.23 -10.20
CA LEU A 128 19.83 23.79 -9.12
C LEU A 128 21.32 23.55 -9.39
N VAL A 129 22.15 24.48 -8.94
CA VAL A 129 23.61 24.44 -9.07
C VAL A 129 24.28 24.69 -7.72
N ASP A 130 25.52 24.25 -7.58
CA ASP A 130 26.42 24.53 -6.46
C ASP A 130 25.78 24.30 -5.08
N THR A 131 25.81 25.32 -4.21
CA THR A 131 25.32 25.25 -2.82
C THR A 131 23.84 24.93 -2.76
N SER A 132 23.02 25.53 -3.62
CA SER A 132 21.58 25.27 -3.67
C SER A 132 21.27 23.80 -4.01
N ALA A 133 22.04 23.19 -4.92
CA ALA A 133 21.89 21.77 -5.23
C ALA A 133 22.28 20.90 -4.03
N THR A 134 23.39 21.22 -3.35
CA THR A 134 23.83 20.46 -2.16
C THR A 134 22.85 20.57 -1.00
N GLU A 135 22.29 21.75 -0.76
CA GLU A 135 21.30 21.99 0.28
C GLU A 135 19.99 21.25 -0.01
N ALA A 136 19.51 21.29 -1.26
CA ALA A 136 18.32 20.53 -1.65
C ALA A 136 18.52 19.01 -1.48
N MET A 137 19.69 18.47 -1.82
CA MET A 137 20.02 17.07 -1.58
C MET A 137 20.07 16.74 -0.08
N ALA A 138 20.66 17.60 0.74
CA ALA A 138 20.72 17.43 2.19
C ALA A 138 19.32 17.43 2.81
N ASN A 139 18.46 18.37 2.39
CA ASN A 139 17.08 18.48 2.87
C ASN A 139 16.26 17.24 2.51
N ILE A 140 16.30 16.78 1.25
CA ILE A 140 15.61 15.56 0.83
C ILE A 140 16.12 14.34 1.61
N SER A 141 17.44 14.24 1.82
CA SER A 141 18.03 13.10 2.55
C SER A 141 17.60 13.07 4.01
N LEU A 142 17.60 14.24 4.67
CA LEU A 142 17.16 14.38 6.04
C LEU A 142 15.68 14.02 6.19
N GLU A 143 14.84 14.51 5.28
CA GLU A 143 13.41 14.26 5.34
C GLU A 143 13.07 12.80 5.05
N LEU A 144 13.73 12.20 4.05
CA LEU A 144 13.61 10.76 3.78
C LEU A 144 14.00 9.90 4.99
N TYR A 145 15.09 10.26 5.69
CA TYR A 145 15.53 9.54 6.88
C TYR A 145 14.52 9.64 8.03
N LYS A 146 13.94 10.83 8.27
CA LYS A 146 12.88 11.02 9.27
C LYS A 146 11.66 10.16 8.94
N THR A 147 11.16 10.26 7.71
CA THR A 147 9.97 9.50 7.27
C THR A 147 10.23 8.00 7.35
N PHE A 148 11.40 7.53 6.91
CA PHE A 148 11.79 6.12 7.04
C PHE A 148 11.81 5.66 8.50
N THR A 149 12.43 6.44 9.39
CA THR A 149 12.53 6.10 10.82
C THR A 149 11.14 6.01 11.46
N ASN A 150 10.25 6.94 11.13
CA ASN A 150 8.87 6.96 11.62
C ASN A 150 8.10 5.73 11.15
N VAL A 151 8.11 5.45 9.85
CA VAL A 151 7.43 4.28 9.25
C VAL A 151 7.99 2.97 9.82
N HIS A 152 9.31 2.88 9.97
CA HIS A 152 9.96 1.69 10.51
C HIS A 152 9.59 1.44 11.98
N ASN A 153 9.48 2.49 12.80
CA ASN A 153 9.04 2.37 14.19
C ASN A 153 7.55 1.98 14.29
N LEU A 154 6.71 2.53 13.41
CA LEU A 154 5.30 2.16 13.33
C LEU A 154 5.14 0.68 12.96
N LEU A 155 5.86 0.23 11.92
CA LEU A 155 5.88 -1.16 11.48
C LEU A 155 6.32 -2.13 12.59
N LYS A 156 7.36 -1.77 13.36
CA LYS A 156 7.80 -2.57 14.52
C LYS A 156 6.72 -2.70 15.57
N THR A 157 6.00 -1.62 15.82
CA THR A 157 4.91 -1.59 16.81
C THR A 157 3.75 -2.48 16.36
N GLU A 158 3.36 -2.36 15.09
CA GLU A 158 2.32 -3.19 14.48
C GLU A 158 2.71 -4.69 14.49
N GLN A 159 3.95 -5.02 14.13
CA GLN A 159 4.44 -6.39 14.14
C GLN A 159 4.38 -7.02 15.55
N LYS A 160 4.70 -6.23 16.58
CA LYS A 160 4.59 -6.66 17.98
C LYS A 160 3.13 -6.96 18.34
N GLN A 161 2.21 -6.06 17.99
CA GLN A 161 0.77 -6.22 18.24
C GLN A 161 0.21 -7.46 17.51
N CYS A 162 0.58 -7.68 16.24
CA CYS A 162 0.18 -8.88 15.50
C CYS A 162 0.67 -10.18 16.15
N SER A 163 1.89 -10.16 16.70
CA SER A 163 2.47 -11.30 17.40
C SER A 163 1.71 -11.62 18.69
N GLU A 164 1.39 -10.58 19.48
CA GLU A 164 0.58 -10.70 20.70
C GLU A 164 -0.82 -11.25 20.40
N LEU A 165 -1.51 -10.70 19.39
CA LEU A 165 -2.82 -11.19 18.97
C LEU A 165 -2.78 -12.65 18.49
N THR A 166 -1.70 -13.04 17.80
CA THR A 166 -1.51 -14.44 17.35
C THR A 166 -1.38 -15.38 18.55
N ASN A 167 -0.67 -14.98 19.61
CA ASN A 167 -0.55 -15.78 20.83
C ASN A 167 -1.91 -15.95 21.52
N VAL A 168 -2.68 -14.86 21.67
CA VAL A 168 -4.03 -14.91 22.26
C VAL A 168 -4.97 -15.84 21.46
N LEU A 169 -4.91 -15.80 20.12
CA LEU A 169 -5.71 -16.69 19.27
C LEU A 169 -5.32 -18.17 19.41
N LEU A 170 -4.03 -18.46 19.66
CA LEU A 170 -3.56 -19.82 19.93
C LEU A 170 -4.02 -20.31 21.30
N GLU A 171 -3.94 -19.45 22.32
CA GLU A 171 -4.44 -19.73 23.67
C GLU A 171 -5.95 -20.01 23.65
N GLU A 172 -6.76 -19.17 23.00
CA GLU A 172 -8.21 -19.37 22.90
C GLU A 172 -8.57 -20.69 22.16
N LYS A 173 -7.81 -21.05 21.12
CA LYS A 173 -7.98 -22.33 20.41
C LYS A 173 -7.61 -23.53 21.29
N GLN A 174 -6.57 -23.41 22.10
CA GLN A 174 -6.17 -24.44 23.04
C GLN A 174 -7.23 -24.64 24.12
N GLU A 175 -7.74 -23.55 24.70
CA GLU A 175 -8.82 -23.59 25.69
C GLU A 175 -10.10 -24.23 25.14
N LYS A 176 -10.51 -23.87 23.91
CA LYS A 176 -11.66 -24.49 23.22
C LYS A 176 -11.47 -25.98 22.95
N ASN A 177 -10.25 -26.40 22.59
CA ASN A 177 -9.93 -27.81 22.39
C ASN A 177 -9.96 -28.59 23.72
N GLU A 178 -9.53 -27.98 24.83
CA GLU A 178 -9.60 -28.57 26.15
C GLU A 178 -11.04 -28.67 26.66
N THR A 179 -11.84 -27.60 26.59
CA THR A 179 -13.27 -27.66 26.96
C THR A 179 -14.07 -28.63 26.08
N GLY A 180 -13.75 -28.74 24.78
CA GLY A 180 -14.33 -29.73 23.88
C GLY A 180 -13.99 -31.18 24.24
N ARG A 181 -12.80 -31.44 24.81
CA ARG A 181 -12.40 -32.76 25.33
C ARG A 181 -13.11 -33.11 26.64
N TYR A 182 -13.33 -32.14 27.53
CA TYR A 182 -14.07 -32.37 28.78
C TYR A 182 -15.57 -32.67 28.54
N SER A 183 -16.20 -32.02 27.56
CA SER A 183 -17.60 -32.31 27.19
C SER A 183 -17.80 -33.71 26.60
N LYS A 184 -16.85 -34.20 25.78
CA LYS A 184 -16.89 -35.58 25.24
C LYS A 184 -16.65 -36.65 26.31
N ARG A 185 -15.85 -36.38 27.36
CA ARG A 185 -15.61 -37.33 28.45
C ARG A 185 -16.81 -37.50 29.39
N GLN A 186 -17.57 -36.44 29.68
CA GLN A 186 -18.77 -36.55 30.51
C GLN A 186 -19.90 -37.35 29.82
N LYS A 187 -19.94 -37.37 28.47
CA LYS A 187 -20.90 -38.19 27.73
C LYS A 187 -20.53 -39.69 27.71
N LEU A 188 -19.28 -40.05 28.02
CA LEU A 188 -18.81 -41.44 28.06
C LEU A 188 -18.93 -42.08 29.45
N GLN A 189 -18.89 -41.29 30.54
CA GLN A 189 -19.08 -41.80 31.91
C GLN A 189 -20.54 -42.16 32.25
N LYS A 190 -21.53 -41.69 31.48
CA LYS A 190 -22.95 -41.99 31.72
C LYS A 190 -23.41 -43.37 31.21
N ILE A 191 -22.50 -44.22 30.70
CA ILE A 191 -22.84 -45.56 30.18
C ILE A 191 -22.29 -46.69 31.08
N THR A 192 -21.44 -46.41 32.07
CA THR A 192 -20.75 -47.46 32.85
C THR A 192 -21.27 -47.66 34.29
N GLU A 193 -22.54 -47.35 34.56
CA GLU A 193 -23.17 -47.62 35.88
C GLU A 193 -24.27 -48.68 35.84
N LYS A 194 -24.35 -49.50 34.79
CA LYS A 194 -25.38 -50.55 34.74
C LYS A 194 -24.94 -51.84 34.08
N THR A 195 -23.90 -52.48 34.61
CA THR A 195 -23.85 -53.95 34.59
C THR A 195 -23.05 -54.44 35.78
N ALA A 196 -23.77 -55.02 36.74
CA ALA A 196 -23.20 -55.66 37.89
C ALA A 196 -22.58 -57.02 37.54
N SER A 197 -21.55 -57.37 38.31
CA SER A 197 -21.34 -58.69 38.88
C SER A 197 -20.59 -59.77 38.08
N ASN A 198 -19.42 -60.12 38.67
CA ASN A 198 -18.86 -61.47 38.87
C ASN A 198 -17.63 -61.94 38.06
N ILE A 199 -16.75 -62.58 38.85
CA ILE A 199 -15.71 -63.59 38.55
C ILE A 199 -14.25 -63.09 38.45
N ALA A 200 -13.61 -63.11 39.64
CA ALA A 200 -12.41 -63.89 40.01
C ALA A 200 -11.11 -63.85 39.15
N THR A 201 -10.04 -63.41 39.84
CA THR A 201 -8.68 -64.00 39.92
C THR A 201 -7.74 -63.97 38.70
N VAL A 202 -6.60 -63.27 38.89
CA VAL A 202 -5.19 -63.73 38.81
C VAL A 202 -4.28 -62.61 38.26
N CYS A 203 -3.18 -62.41 38.97
CA CYS A 203 -2.10 -61.45 38.76
C CYS A 203 -1.02 -62.02 37.80
N SER A 204 -0.41 -61.20 36.93
CA SER A 204 1.01 -61.28 36.48
C SER A 204 1.26 -60.30 35.33
N SER A 205 2.14 -59.31 35.52
CA SER A 205 3.54 -59.24 35.03
C SER A 205 3.63 -58.49 33.69
N LEU A 206 4.12 -57.24 33.68
CA LEU A 206 5.51 -56.88 33.31
C LEU A 206 5.94 -57.45 31.95
N GLU A 207 6.01 -56.60 30.92
CA GLU A 207 7.27 -56.27 30.22
C GLU A 207 7.04 -55.31 29.02
N SER A 208 7.91 -54.31 28.95
CA SER A 208 8.22 -53.48 27.77
C SER A 208 9.25 -54.24 26.89
N PRO A 209 9.85 -53.70 25.81
CA PRO A 209 9.48 -52.55 24.97
C PRO A 209 9.64 -52.83 23.45
N ASP A 210 9.39 -51.78 22.67
CA ASP A 210 10.31 -51.23 21.65
C ASP A 210 10.05 -51.44 20.15
N LYS A 211 10.22 -50.30 19.45
CA LYS A 211 10.56 -50.12 18.01
C LYS A 211 9.46 -50.48 16.98
N GLN A 212 9.29 -49.80 15.85
CA GLN A 212 9.89 -48.62 15.22
C GLN A 212 8.99 -48.29 14.00
N VAL A 213 8.84 -46.99 13.72
CA VAL A 213 9.02 -46.35 12.40
C VAL A 213 8.10 -46.71 11.21
N ALA A 214 7.73 -45.61 10.55
CA ALA A 214 7.40 -45.41 9.13
C ALA A 214 5.93 -45.32 8.72
N GLN A 215 5.69 -44.17 8.10
CA GLN A 215 4.52 -43.58 7.46
C GLN A 215 4.08 -44.30 6.16
N PRO A 216 2.97 -43.87 5.51
CA PRO A 216 1.99 -44.72 4.81
C PRO A 216 2.10 -44.67 3.27
N PRO A 217 1.19 -45.34 2.55
CA PRO A 217 0.70 -44.83 1.25
C PRO A 217 -0.84 -44.80 1.21
N SER A 218 -1.49 -43.67 0.90
CA SER A 218 -1.69 -43.07 -0.43
C SER A 218 -2.58 -43.90 -1.37
N THR A 219 -3.85 -43.50 -1.50
CA THR A 219 -4.67 -43.67 -2.72
C THR A 219 -5.76 -42.58 -2.81
N LYS A 220 -5.60 -41.68 -3.79
CA LYS A 220 -6.56 -41.17 -4.82
C LYS A 220 -8.08 -41.31 -4.50
N VAL A 221 -9.02 -40.38 -4.74
CA VAL A 221 -9.13 -39.29 -5.75
C VAL A 221 -10.46 -38.50 -5.52
N THR A 222 -10.59 -37.30 -6.12
CA THR A 222 -11.81 -36.50 -6.46
C THR A 222 -12.69 -35.89 -5.36
N ASN A 223 -12.65 -34.57 -5.20
CA ASN A 223 -13.55 -33.62 -5.88
C ASN A 223 -13.44 -32.21 -5.29
N ARG A 224 -13.33 -31.21 -6.17
CA ARG A 224 -13.41 -29.77 -5.85
C ARG A 224 -14.79 -29.46 -5.29
N VAL A 225 -14.84 -28.86 -4.10
CA VAL A 225 -16.06 -28.22 -3.56
C VAL A 225 -15.75 -26.75 -3.32
N VAL A 226 -16.32 -25.90 -4.16
CA VAL A 226 -16.31 -24.44 -4.03
C VAL A 226 -17.48 -24.06 -3.12
N PRO A 227 -17.28 -23.25 -2.06
CA PRO A 227 -18.40 -22.77 -1.25
C PRO A 227 -19.25 -21.76 -2.04
N ALA A 228 -20.45 -22.17 -2.44
CA ALA A 228 -21.45 -21.29 -3.02
C ALA A 228 -22.09 -20.44 -1.92
N HIS A 229 -21.67 -19.17 -1.79
CA HIS A 229 -22.37 -18.21 -0.95
C HIS A 229 -23.71 -17.82 -1.58
N ARG A 230 -24.80 -18.29 -0.97
CA ARG A 230 -26.18 -17.91 -1.31
C ARG A 230 -26.38 -16.42 -1.04
N ARG A 231 -26.53 -15.61 -2.10
CA ARG A 231 -27.03 -14.24 -2.00
C ARG A 231 -28.53 -14.27 -1.66
N ALA A 232 -28.91 -13.60 -0.58
CA ALA A 232 -30.30 -13.31 -0.27
C ALA A 232 -30.90 -12.43 -1.39
N ARG A 233 -31.97 -12.89 -2.01
CA ARG A 233 -32.75 -12.13 -2.99
C ARG A 233 -33.65 -11.15 -2.24
N VAL A 234 -33.38 -9.85 -2.37
CA VAL A 234 -34.35 -8.81 -2.00
C VAL A 234 -35.20 -8.49 -3.24
N ARG A 235 -36.51 -8.46 -3.01
CA ARG A 235 -37.59 -8.25 -3.98
C ARG A 235 -37.44 -6.90 -4.68
N GLY A 236 -37.71 -6.88 -5.99
CA GLY A 236 -37.52 -5.75 -6.87
C GLY A 236 -38.39 -4.53 -6.56
N VAL A 237 -37.90 -3.38 -7.00
CA VAL A 237 -38.63 -2.13 -7.14
C VAL A 237 -38.86 -1.93 -8.64
N LEU A 238 -40.14 -1.76 -9.00
CA LEU A 238 -40.62 -1.46 -10.34
C LEU A 238 -40.26 0.01 -10.65
N LEU A 239 -39.39 0.25 -11.62
CA LEU A 239 -39.18 1.59 -12.18
C LEU A 239 -40.18 1.76 -13.33
N HIS A 240 -41.01 2.79 -13.22
CA HIS A 240 -41.96 3.19 -14.24
C HIS A 240 -41.22 4.10 -15.22
N ASP A 241 -41.03 3.64 -16.45
CA ASP A 241 -40.64 4.48 -17.58
C ASP A 241 -41.84 5.36 -17.95
N THR A 242 -41.61 6.65 -18.12
CA THR A 242 -42.42 7.51 -18.97
C THR A 242 -41.46 8.36 -19.78
N GLU A 243 -41.36 8.02 -21.05
CA GLU A 243 -40.70 8.78 -22.10
C GLU A 243 -41.51 10.04 -22.45
N ASP A 244 -40.77 11.07 -22.86
CA ASP A 244 -41.09 12.19 -23.77
C ASP A 244 -42.45 12.91 -23.71
N GLU A 245 -42.38 14.23 -23.52
CA GLU A 245 -42.95 15.15 -24.51
C GLU A 245 -42.22 16.50 -24.50
N THR A 246 -41.61 16.82 -25.65
CA THR A 246 -41.27 18.17 -26.11
C THR A 246 -42.54 18.99 -26.35
N GLN A 247 -42.58 20.26 -25.92
CA GLN A 247 -42.92 21.41 -26.78
C GLN A 247 -42.87 22.75 -26.03
N ASP A 248 -42.22 23.71 -26.72
CA ASP A 248 -42.28 25.18 -26.66
C ASP A 248 -41.85 25.96 -25.39
#